data_AF-A0A1M5PUL7-F1
#
_entry.id   AF-A0A1M5PUL7-F1
#
_cell.length_a   1.000
_cell.length_b   1.000
_cell.length_c   1.000
_cell.angle_alpha   90.00
_cell.angle_beta   90.00
_cell.angle_gamma   90.00
#
_symmetry.space_group_name_H-M   'P 1'
#
loop_
_entity.id
_entity.type
_entity.pdbx_description
1 polymer ?
#
loop_
_entity_poly.entity_id
_entity_poly.type
_entity_poly.pdbx_seq_one_letter_code
_entity_poly.pdbx_strand_id
1 'polypeptide(L)'
;MSRKHTEPPEASCQQLTIADSNIGQVSICPECSVLHLALSHVSLRFTPDAFRSLADIVTAAQSRLDHVAQTSAAAAAALAIDTARQGPKLH
;
A
#
# COMPACT_ATOMS: atom_id res chain seq x y z
N MET A 1 -24.41 -26.13 -24.22
CA MET A 1 -23.01 -26.26 -24.70
C MET A 1 -22.11 -25.41 -23.82
N SER A 2 -21.50 -26.02 -22.80
CA SER A 2 -20.63 -25.33 -21.85
C SER A 2 -19.29 -25.04 -22.51
N ARG A 3 -18.95 -23.75 -22.66
CA ARG A 3 -17.63 -23.33 -23.14
C ARG A 3 -16.61 -23.70 -22.05
N LYS A 4 -15.86 -24.78 -22.27
CA LYS A 4 -14.61 -25.03 -21.54
C LYS A 4 -13.70 -23.85 -21.85
N HIS A 5 -13.38 -23.03 -20.85
CA HIS A 5 -12.20 -22.17 -20.91
C HIS A 5 -11.00 -23.11 -20.98
N THR A 6 -10.50 -23.34 -22.18
CA THR A 6 -9.20 -23.97 -22.40
C THR A 6 -8.17 -22.90 -22.07
N GLU A 7 -7.60 -22.93 -20.87
CA GLU A 7 -6.39 -22.17 -20.59
C GLU A 7 -5.30 -22.67 -21.57
N PRO A 8 -4.66 -21.77 -22.34
CA PRO A 8 -3.52 -22.18 -23.15
C PRO A 8 -2.43 -22.73 -22.22
N PRO A 9 -1.57 -23.65 -22.69
CA PRO A 9 -0.46 -24.14 -21.89
C PRO A 9 0.34 -22.92 -21.44
N GLU A 10 0.42 -22.68 -20.14
CA GLU A 10 1.22 -21.61 -19.57
C GLU A 10 2.66 -21.81 -20.06
N ALA A 11 3.05 -21.07 -21.11
CA ALA A 11 4.44 -20.70 -21.27
C ALA A 11 4.81 -20.10 -19.92
N SER A 12 5.69 -20.77 -19.19
CA SER A 12 6.02 -20.45 -17.81
C SER A 12 6.33 -18.97 -17.71
N CYS A 13 5.38 -18.15 -17.27
CA CYS A 13 5.51 -16.70 -17.29
C CYS A 13 6.68 -16.36 -16.37
N GLN A 14 7.82 -16.01 -16.95
CA GLN A 14 8.99 -15.74 -16.14
C GLN A 14 8.83 -14.35 -15.53
N GLN A 15 8.52 -14.32 -14.24
CA GLN A 15 8.29 -13.09 -13.50
C GLN A 15 9.63 -12.42 -13.16
N LEU A 16 9.74 -11.13 -13.46
CA LEU A 16 10.86 -10.27 -13.06
C LEU A 16 10.41 -9.42 -11.88
N THR A 17 11.06 -9.57 -10.73
CA THR A 17 10.81 -8.72 -9.55
C THR A 17 11.28 -7.29 -9.83
N ILE A 18 10.41 -6.32 -9.55
CA ILE A 18 10.67 -4.89 -9.76
C ILE A 18 10.62 -4.08 -8.46
N ALA A 19 10.02 -4.63 -7.40
CA ALA A 19 10.08 -4.08 -6.05
C ALA A 19 9.89 -5.19 -5.01
N ASP A 20 10.53 -5.05 -3.85
CA ASP A 20 10.38 -5.95 -2.72
C ASP A 20 10.35 -5.19 -1.39
N SER A 21 9.75 -5.82 -0.38
CA SER A 21 9.63 -5.30 0.97
C SER A 21 9.42 -6.48 1.94
N ASN A 22 9.42 -6.17 3.24
CA ASN A 22 9.12 -7.16 4.28
C ASN A 22 7.68 -7.71 4.24
N ILE A 23 6.73 -7.01 3.60
CA ILE A 23 5.33 -7.43 3.54
C ILE A 23 4.94 -8.06 2.20
N GLY A 24 5.82 -8.01 1.21
CA GLY A 24 5.56 -8.56 -0.11
C GLY A 24 6.47 -8.06 -1.21
N GLN A 25 6.22 -8.54 -2.42
CA GLN A 25 6.98 -8.26 -3.63
C GLN A 25 6.06 -7.92 -4.81
N VAL A 26 6.56 -7.10 -5.72
CA VAL A 26 5.93 -6.79 -7.00
C VAL A 26 6.82 -7.33 -8.11
N SER A 27 6.25 -8.12 -9.01
CA SER A 27 6.92 -8.61 -10.21
C SER A 27 6.09 -8.34 -11.46
N ILE A 28 6.73 -8.34 -12.62
CA ILE A 28 6.07 -8.22 -13.92
C ILE A 28 6.50 -9.37 -14.81
N CYS A 29 5.56 -9.95 -15.54
CA CYS A 29 5.90 -10.87 -16.62
C CYS A 29 6.08 -10.05 -17.92
N PRO A 30 7.30 -9.99 -18.50
CA PRO A 30 7.56 -9.13 -19.67
C PRO A 30 6.82 -9.61 -20.93
N GLU A 31 6.44 -10.88 -20.98
CA GLU A 31 5.74 -11.47 -22.12
C GLU A 31 4.25 -11.08 -22.18
N CYS A 32 3.54 -11.15 -21.05
CA CYS A 32 2.11 -10.84 -20.98
C CYS A 32 1.80 -9.47 -20.37
N SER A 33 2.82 -8.74 -19.89
CA SER A 33 2.71 -7.44 -19.22
C SER A 33 1.80 -7.43 -17.99
N VAL A 34 1.54 -8.59 -17.39
CA VAL A 34 0.79 -8.70 -16.13
C VAL A 34 1.71 -8.43 -14.96
N LEU A 35 1.28 -7.54 -14.06
CA LEU A 35 1.95 -7.32 -12.78
C LEU A 35 1.36 -8.25 -11.72
N HIS A 36 2.23 -8.77 -10.88
CA HIS A 36 1.90 -9.61 -9.75
C HIS A 36 2.32 -8.90 -8.47
N LEU A 37 1.37 -8.65 -7.59
CA LEU A 37 1.62 -8.23 -6.22
C LEU A 37 1.44 -9.48 -5.33
N ALA A 38 2.53 -9.99 -4.78
CA ALA A 38 2.51 -11.09 -3.83
C ALA A 38 2.72 -10.56 -2.41
N LEU A 39 1.74 -10.79 -1.55
CA LEU A 39 1.77 -10.55 -0.11
C LEU A 39 1.77 -11.93 0.61
N SER A 40 1.99 -11.97 1.92
CA SER A 40 2.16 -13.23 2.68
C SER A 40 1.08 -14.30 2.46
N HIS A 41 -0.17 -13.89 2.22
CA HIS A 41 -1.30 -14.82 2.07
C HIS A 41 -2.12 -14.61 0.80
N VAL A 42 -1.79 -13.59 0.01
CA VAL A 42 -2.58 -13.22 -1.17
C VAL A 42 -1.67 -12.81 -2.31
N SER A 43 -2.04 -13.21 -3.51
CA SER A 43 -1.39 -12.78 -4.74
C SER A 43 -2.44 -12.17 -5.67
N LEU A 44 -2.18 -10.95 -6.13
CA LEU A 44 -3.06 -10.20 -6.99
C LEU A 44 -2.39 -10.00 -8.35
N ARG A 45 -3.17 -10.12 -9.42
CA ARG A 45 -2.73 -9.87 -10.80
C ARG A 45 -3.36 -8.58 -11.30
N PHE A 46 -2.58 -7.72 -11.93
CA PHE A 46 -3.02 -6.43 -12.45
C PHE A 46 -2.54 -6.22 -13.89
N THR A 47 -3.32 -5.46 -14.65
CA THR A 47 -2.78 -4.76 -15.82
C THR A 47 -1.90 -3.59 -15.33
N PRO A 48 -0.99 -3.05 -16.17
CA PRO A 48 -0.17 -1.91 -15.79
C PRO A 48 -0.98 -0.68 -15.37
N ASP A 49 -2.10 -0.39 -16.06
CA ASP A 49 -2.99 0.72 -15.71
C ASP A 49 -3.68 0.52 -14.36
N ALA A 50 -4.21 -0.68 -14.11
CA ALA A 50 -4.87 -0.98 -12.84
C ALA A 50 -3.90 -0.90 -11.66
N PHE A 51 -2.65 -1.34 -11.84
CA PHE A 51 -1.62 -1.22 -10.81
C PHE A 51 -1.24 0.23 -10.54
N ARG A 52 -1.15 1.08 -11.58
CA ARG A 52 -0.94 2.54 -11.41
C ARG A 52 -2.05 3.18 -10.58
N SER A 53 -3.32 2.89 -10.92
CA SER A 53 -4.45 3.42 -10.14
C SER A 53 -4.46 2.91 -8.70
N LEU A 54 -4.07 1.65 -8.46
CA LEU A 54 -3.89 1.14 -7.09
C LEU A 54 -2.82 1.93 -6.33
N ALA A 55 -1.66 2.18 -6.96
CA ALA A 55 -0.59 2.97 -6.35
C ALA A 55 -1.07 4.38 -5.98
N ASP A 56 -1.79 5.07 -6.88
CA ASP A 56 -2.35 6.39 -6.60
C ASP A 56 -3.27 6.40 -5.38
N ILE A 57 -4.14 5.38 -5.27
CA ILE A 57 -5.07 5.24 -4.13
C ILE A 57 -4.28 5.02 -2.83
N VAL A 58 -3.27 4.14 -2.83
CA VAL A 58 -2.46 3.84 -1.64
C VAL A 58 -1.64 5.05 -1.21
N THR A 59 -1.03 5.77 -2.16
CA THR A 59 -0.29 7.01 -1.88
C THR A 59 -1.20 8.10 -1.31
N ALA A 60 -2.40 8.27 -1.86
CA ALA A 60 -3.38 9.23 -1.32
C ALA A 60 -3.83 8.85 0.11
N ALA A 61 -4.02 7.55 0.38
CA ALA A 61 -4.33 7.06 1.72
C ALA A 61 -3.18 7.33 2.70
N GLN A 62 -1.93 7.07 2.28
CA GLN A 62 -0.74 7.32 3.09
C GLN A 62 -0.61 8.80 3.46
N SER A 63 -0.75 9.71 2.48
CA SER A 63 -0.70 11.15 2.73
C SER A 63 -1.74 11.62 3.76
N ARG A 64 -2.95 11.03 3.73
CA ARG A 64 -4.00 11.32 4.72
C ARG A 64 -3.63 10.83 6.12
N LEU A 65 -3.03 9.64 6.23
CA LEU A 65 -2.58 9.09 7.52
C LEU A 65 -1.48 9.96 8.13
N ASP A 66 -0.51 10.40 7.32
CA ASP A 66 0.57 11.28 7.77
C ASP A 66 0.02 12.61 8.30
N HIS A 67 -0.99 13.18 7.64
CA HIS A 67 -1.64 14.40 8.08
C HIS A 67 -2.37 14.23 9.43
N VAL A 68 -3.07 13.10 9.63
CA VAL A 68 -3.72 12.78 10.91
C VAL A 68 -2.69 12.59 12.02
N ALA A 69 -1.55 11.96 11.73
CA ALA A 69 -0.47 11.80 12.70
C ALA A 69 0.14 13.16 13.10
N GLN A 70 0.37 14.05 12.14
CA GLN A 70 0.91 15.39 12.41
C GLN A 70 -0.06 16.26 13.22
N THR A 71 -1.34 16.24 12.89
CA THR A 71 -2.37 17.02 13.60
C THR A 71 -2.56 16.52 15.03
N SER A 72 -2.57 15.21 15.26
CA SER A 72 -2.65 14.64 16.60
C SER A 72 -1.41 14.96 17.45
N ALA A 73 -0.21 14.91 16.87
CA ALA A 73 1.02 15.31 17.55
C ALA A 73 1.02 16.81 17.92
N ALA A 74 0.58 17.69 17.00
CA ALA A 74 0.48 19.12 17.26
C ALA A 74 -0.55 19.44 18.37
N ALA A 75 -1.69 18.76 18.39
CA ALA A 75 -2.69 18.90 19.44
C ALA A 75 -2.15 18.45 20.81
N ALA A 76 -1.44 17.32 20.86
CA ALA A 76 -0.81 16.84 22.09
C ALA A 76 0.26 17.82 22.62
N ALA A 77 1.06 18.41 21.72
CA ALA A 77 2.04 19.42 22.08
C ALA A 77 1.39 20.70 22.63
N ALA A 78 0.29 21.16 22.04
CA ALA A 78 -0.45 22.33 22.52
C ALA A 78 -1.04 22.11 23.92
N LEU A 79 -1.61 20.92 24.18
CA LEU A 79 -2.10 20.53 25.50
C LEU A 79 -0.96 20.46 26.54
N ALA A 80 0.21 19.95 26.18
CA ALA A 80 1.36 19.91 27.06
C ALA A 80 1.87 21.31 27.42
N ILE A 81 1.88 22.23 26.46
CA ILE A 81 2.25 23.65 26.68
C ILE A 81 1.24 24.33 27.61
N ASP A 82 -0.06 24.13 27.41
CA ASP A 82 -1.10 24.72 28.27
C ASP A 82 -1.01 24.18 29.71
N THR A 83 -0.81 22.86 29.86
CA THR A 83 -0.62 22.21 31.17
C THR A 83 0.63 22.74 31.89
N ALA A 84 1.74 22.93 31.16
CA ALA A 84 2.95 23.52 31.72
C ALA A 84 2.77 24.99 32.15
N ARG A 85 1.89 25.73 31.46
CA ARG A 85 1.58 27.13 31.77
C ARG A 85 0.66 27.27 33.00
N GLN A 86 -0.21 26.29 33.25
CA GLN A 86 -1.14 26.27 34.40
C GLN A 86 -0.50 25.76 35.70
N GLY A 87 0.80 26.03 35.95
CA GLY A 87 1.60 25.47 37.04
C GLY A 87 0.89 25.28 38.39
N PRO A 88 1.32 24.30 39.21
CA PRO A 88 0.54 23.72 40.29
C PRO A 88 0.07 24.82 41.27
N LYS A 89 -1.26 24.95 41.43
CA LYS A 89 -1.84 25.78 42.47
C LYS A 89 -1.53 25.17 43.83
N LEU A 90 -0.46 25.65 44.45
CA LEU A 90 -0.16 25.41 45.86
C LEU A 90 -1.25 26.14 46.67
N HIS A 91 -2.19 25.37 47.22
CA HIS A 91 -3.12 25.79 48.27
C HIS A 91 -2.49 25.55 49.64
#